data_AF-A0A0E0LP60-F1
#
_entry.id   AF-A0A0E0LP60-F1
#
_cell.length_a   1.000
_cell.length_b   1.000
_cell.length_c   1.000
_cell.angle_alpha   90.00
_cell.angle_beta   90.00
_cell.angle_gamma   90.00
#
_symmetry.space_group_name_H-M   'P 1'
#
loop_
_entity.id
_entity.type
_entity.pdbx_description
1 polymer ?
#
loop_
_entity_poly.entity_id
_entity_poly.type
_entity_poly.pdbx_seq_one_letter_code
_entity_poly.pdbx_strand_id
1 'polypeptide(L)'
;MDLIPKITGFTSNNSEKMCVNETGQKVLIDFSLRVLRRLASIGGETGITLRHKISEDPFLLDNLAEILEDSRSNQDQELRELTIDILTKLAMDESTRKEIGSIQVIVQKLMFAFIAQDGLPDAHSGCLMTIKAGQALSMLTLGSADNCSVIMKEPRHGFFKDLARMILDNRYIYVAANVLQNLCKYSGVKLGDSDLVELTSVLPEVLGRVMDEEGKELEILVGLSSQKCSVSPESFTKALEQGQNEVIFVEKLINAVNANSKPNAQFPGIRRVKIELFIYMMELNSRYETYFRNHGLFEALTRVEKSPSRTEKYRLFLGNAGLMEHRVHLSSLVARAKLLMAVHST
;
A
#
# COMPACT_ATOMS: atom_id res chain seq x y z
N MET A 1 -25.44 -7.22 26.67
CA MET A 1 -24.49 -6.14 26.96
C MET A 1 -23.56 -6.07 25.75
N ASP A 2 -23.53 -4.95 25.06
CA ASP A 2 -22.62 -4.80 23.92
C ASP A 2 -21.20 -4.57 24.44
N LEU A 3 -20.25 -5.38 23.97
CA LEU A 3 -18.89 -5.41 24.51
C LEU A 3 -18.02 -4.32 23.89
N ILE A 4 -18.24 -3.98 22.61
CA ILE A 4 -17.42 -3.01 21.88
C ILE A 4 -17.52 -1.62 22.49
N PRO A 5 -18.72 -1.05 22.74
CA PRO A 5 -18.83 0.28 23.34
C PRO A 5 -18.23 0.38 24.73
N LYS A 6 -18.23 -0.73 25.49
CA LYS A 6 -17.60 -0.77 26.80
C LYS A 6 -16.07 -0.75 26.70
N ILE A 7 -15.50 -1.48 25.73
CA ILE A 7 -14.06 -1.44 25.46
C ILE A 7 -13.65 -0.05 24.94
N THR A 8 -14.41 0.51 24.00
CA THR A 8 -14.15 1.87 23.47
C THR A 8 -14.27 2.93 24.55
N GLY A 9 -15.20 2.80 25.50
CA GLY A 9 -15.29 3.70 26.65
C GLY A 9 -14.02 3.77 27.48
N PHE A 10 -13.23 2.68 27.53
CA PHE A 10 -11.95 2.64 28.24
C PHE A 10 -10.76 3.14 27.42
N THR A 11 -10.94 3.52 26.15
CA THR A 11 -9.90 4.17 25.34
C THR A 11 -9.90 5.70 25.46
N SER A 12 -10.87 6.28 26.19
CA SER A 12 -10.97 7.73 26.36
C SER A 12 -9.86 8.28 27.26
N ASN A 13 -9.23 9.38 26.84
CA ASN A 13 -8.25 10.09 27.67
C ASN A 13 -8.90 10.97 28.74
N ASN A 14 -10.23 10.94 28.90
CA ASN A 14 -10.94 11.68 29.93
C ASN A 14 -10.95 10.92 31.27
N SER A 15 -10.07 11.32 32.21
CA SER A 15 -9.90 10.70 33.52
C SER A 15 -11.14 10.81 34.42
N GLU A 16 -11.92 11.87 34.27
CA GLU A 16 -13.16 12.08 35.04
C GLU A 16 -14.21 11.03 34.69
N LYS A 17 -14.25 10.55 33.43
CA LYS A 17 -15.15 9.48 32.99
C LYS A 17 -14.78 8.11 33.56
N MET A 18 -13.51 7.85 33.87
CA MET A 18 -13.02 6.53 34.28
C MET A 18 -12.88 6.38 35.80
N CYS A 19 -13.01 7.46 36.57
CA CYS A 19 -12.89 7.48 38.03
C CYS A 19 -11.60 6.81 38.56
N VAL A 20 -10.49 6.93 37.81
CA VAL A 20 -9.17 6.37 38.16
C VAL A 20 -8.09 7.46 38.08
N ASN A 21 -6.96 7.24 38.75
CA ASN A 21 -5.79 8.10 38.59
C ASN A 21 -5.15 7.93 37.20
N GLU A 22 -4.26 8.83 36.81
CA GLU A 22 -3.61 8.83 35.49
C GLU A 22 -2.92 7.49 35.16
N THR A 23 -2.24 6.88 36.13
CA THR A 23 -1.58 5.58 35.95
C THR A 23 -2.59 4.47 35.66
N GLY A 24 -3.67 4.40 36.43
CA GLY A 24 -4.75 3.43 36.23
C GLY A 24 -5.47 3.63 34.89
N GLN A 25 -5.65 4.89 34.48
CA GLN A 25 -6.22 5.25 33.19
C GLN A 25 -5.37 4.72 32.03
N LYS A 26 -4.06 4.98 32.04
CA LYS A 26 -3.14 4.49 31.00
C LYS A 26 -3.13 2.98 30.88
N VAL A 27 -3.20 2.26 32.00
CA VAL A 27 -3.29 0.80 32.02
C VAL A 27 -4.59 0.32 31.36
N LEU A 28 -5.72 0.96 31.65
CA LEU A 28 -7.00 0.62 31.04
C LEU A 28 -7.02 0.89 29.53
N ILE A 29 -6.43 2.01 29.09
CA ILE A 29 -6.27 2.34 27.67
C ILE A 29 -5.42 1.26 26.98
N ASP A 30 -4.24 0.93 27.51
CA ASP A 30 -3.36 -0.11 26.95
C ASP A 30 -4.09 -1.45 26.78
N PHE A 31 -4.75 -1.95 27.84
CA PHE A 31 -5.52 -3.20 27.77
C PHE A 31 -6.62 -3.15 26.71
N SER A 32 -7.35 -2.03 26.65
CA SER A 32 -8.47 -1.87 25.72
C SER A 32 -7.99 -1.84 24.27
N LEU A 33 -6.91 -1.09 23.98
CA LEU A 33 -6.28 -1.10 22.66
C LEU A 33 -5.75 -2.48 22.27
N ARG A 34 -5.14 -3.23 23.21
CA ARG A 34 -4.68 -4.60 22.92
C ARG A 34 -5.84 -5.52 22.56
N VAL A 35 -6.98 -5.41 23.24
CA VAL A 35 -8.19 -6.17 22.92
C VAL A 35 -8.73 -5.77 21.55
N LEU A 36 -8.91 -4.47 21.28
CA LEU A 36 -9.39 -3.98 19.98
C LEU A 36 -8.48 -4.43 18.83
N ARG A 37 -7.16 -4.31 19.00
CA ARG A 37 -6.18 -4.78 18.02
C ARG A 37 -6.33 -6.27 17.75
N ARG A 38 -6.53 -7.10 18.78
CA ARG A 38 -6.74 -8.55 18.62
C ARG A 38 -8.02 -8.84 17.86
N LEU A 39 -9.13 -8.19 18.20
CA LEU A 39 -10.40 -8.35 17.50
C LEU A 39 -10.32 -7.91 16.04
N ALA A 40 -9.73 -6.75 15.75
CA ALA A 40 -9.57 -6.23 14.40
C ALA A 40 -8.62 -7.09 13.53
N SER A 41 -7.71 -7.83 14.17
CA SER A 41 -6.75 -8.74 13.51
C SER A 41 -7.34 -10.12 13.19
N ILE A 42 -8.57 -10.43 13.63
CA ILE A 42 -9.22 -11.69 13.28
C ILE A 42 -9.43 -11.73 11.76
N GLY A 43 -9.05 -12.86 11.15
CA GLY A 43 -9.25 -13.12 9.73
C GLY A 43 -10.61 -13.75 9.44
N GLY A 44 -10.89 -13.95 8.15
CA GLY A 44 -12.14 -14.56 7.70
C GLY A 44 -13.37 -13.65 7.86
N GLU A 45 -14.54 -14.23 7.61
CA GLU A 45 -15.84 -13.54 7.66
C GLU A 45 -16.13 -12.92 9.04
N THR A 46 -15.80 -13.67 10.11
CA THR A 46 -15.90 -13.17 11.49
C THR A 46 -15.07 -11.91 11.69
N GLY A 47 -13.86 -11.87 11.12
CA GLY A 47 -12.98 -10.71 11.14
C GLY A 47 -13.56 -9.50 10.43
N ILE A 48 -14.19 -9.70 9.28
CA ILE A 48 -14.88 -8.64 8.53
C ILE A 48 -15.99 -8.04 9.39
N THR A 49 -16.85 -8.90 9.95
CA THR A 49 -17.95 -8.47 10.83
C THR A 49 -17.42 -7.73 12.06
N LEU A 50 -16.34 -8.21 12.69
CA LEU A 50 -15.76 -7.56 13.87
C LEU A 50 -15.17 -6.19 13.57
N ARG A 51 -14.43 -6.05 12.46
CA ARG A 51 -13.89 -4.73 12.06
C ARG A 51 -15.02 -3.73 11.81
N HIS A 52 -16.08 -4.14 11.11
CA HIS A 52 -17.24 -3.30 10.87
C HIS A 52 -17.87 -2.82 12.19
N LYS A 53 -18.19 -3.76 13.10
CA LYS A 53 -18.79 -3.42 14.40
C LYS A 53 -17.90 -2.55 15.29
N ILE A 54 -16.58 -2.75 15.25
CA ILE A 54 -15.63 -1.91 16.00
C ILE A 54 -15.68 -0.48 15.44
N SER A 55 -15.68 -0.33 14.11
CA SER A 55 -15.72 0.97 13.45
C SER A 55 -17.05 1.70 13.59
N GLU A 56 -18.17 1.01 13.79
CA GLU A 56 -19.47 1.63 14.02
C GLU A 56 -19.58 2.36 15.37
N ASP A 57 -18.64 2.15 16.30
CA ASP A 57 -18.64 2.88 17.55
C ASP A 57 -18.27 4.36 17.32
N PRO A 58 -19.18 5.30 17.63
CA PRO A 58 -19.02 6.71 17.25
C PRO A 58 -17.89 7.43 17.99
N PHE A 59 -17.39 6.88 19.11
CA PHE A 59 -16.32 7.50 19.89
C PHE A 59 -14.94 6.94 19.57
N LEU A 60 -14.86 5.84 18.81
CA LEU A 60 -13.61 5.12 18.62
C LEU A 60 -12.57 5.98 17.92
N LEU A 61 -12.89 6.54 16.76
CA LEU A 61 -11.91 7.26 15.94
C LEU A 61 -11.44 8.54 16.63
N ASP A 62 -12.31 9.23 17.37
CA ASP A 62 -11.95 10.39 18.19
C ASP A 62 -10.96 10.01 19.29
N ASN A 63 -11.23 8.93 20.04
CA ASN A 63 -10.32 8.44 21.07
C ASN A 63 -8.95 8.04 20.48
N LEU A 64 -8.94 7.36 19.33
CA LEU A 64 -7.71 6.97 18.65
C LEU A 64 -6.93 8.20 18.13
N ALA A 65 -7.61 9.23 17.62
CA ALA A 65 -6.99 10.47 17.19
C ALA A 65 -6.33 11.21 18.37
N GLU A 66 -7.00 11.27 19.52
CA GLU A 66 -6.47 11.88 20.75
C GLU A 66 -5.20 11.16 21.24
N ILE A 67 -5.19 9.82 21.22
CA ILE A 67 -4.01 9.01 21.58
C ILE A 67 -2.84 9.26 20.61
N LEU A 68 -3.11 9.42 19.30
CA LEU A 68 -2.09 9.79 18.33
C LEU A 68 -1.54 11.19 18.53
N GLU A 69 -2.37 12.10 19.01
CA GLU A 69 -1.98 13.48 19.22
C GLU A 69 -1.08 13.65 20.45
N ASP A 70 -1.34 12.87 21.50
CA ASP A 70 -0.60 12.91 22.76
C ASP A 70 0.85 12.40 22.61
N SER A 71 1.82 13.30 22.80
CA SER A 71 3.26 13.05 22.63
C SER A 71 4.07 13.24 23.91
N ARG A 72 3.48 13.02 25.09
CA ARG A 72 4.08 13.42 26.38
C ARG A 72 5.14 12.46 26.93
N SER A 73 5.17 11.18 26.55
CA SER A 73 6.10 10.18 27.12
C SER A 73 6.38 8.95 26.23
N ASN A 74 7.36 8.12 26.66
CA ASN A 74 7.69 6.84 26.01
C ASN A 74 6.56 5.81 26.09
N GLN A 75 5.80 5.76 27.19
CA GLN A 75 4.64 4.87 27.29
C GLN A 75 3.56 5.27 26.28
N ASP A 76 3.48 6.55 25.93
CA ASP A 76 2.55 7.02 24.89
C ASP A 76 3.00 6.56 23.49
N GLN A 77 4.28 6.22 23.28
CA GLN A 77 4.76 5.59 22.04
C GLN A 77 4.11 4.22 21.82
N GLU A 78 4.06 3.36 22.84
CA GLU A 78 3.42 2.04 22.73
C GLU A 78 1.93 2.17 22.41
N LEU A 79 1.24 3.14 23.03
CA LEU A 79 -0.17 3.41 22.77
C LEU A 79 -0.40 3.92 21.34
N ARG A 80 0.48 4.80 20.83
CA ARG A 80 0.45 5.25 19.43
C ARG A 80 0.68 4.10 18.46
N GLU A 81 1.64 3.21 18.75
CA GLU A 81 1.88 2.03 17.93
C GLU A 81 0.67 1.09 17.87
N LEU A 82 0.03 0.83 19.01
CA LEU A 82 -1.22 0.04 19.07
C LEU A 82 -2.33 0.71 18.27
N THR A 83 -2.44 2.03 18.38
CA THR A 83 -3.43 2.82 17.65
C THR A 83 -3.23 2.74 16.15
N ILE A 84 -1.99 2.86 15.67
CA ILE A 84 -1.66 2.74 14.23
C ILE A 84 -1.94 1.32 13.72
N ASP A 85 -1.64 0.28 14.52
CA ASP A 85 -2.00 -1.10 14.19
C ASP A 85 -3.53 -1.25 14.03
N ILE A 86 -4.32 -0.71 14.98
CA ILE A 86 -5.79 -0.75 14.93
C ILE A 86 -6.30 -0.03 13.68
N LEU A 87 -5.87 1.21 13.44
CA LEU A 87 -6.28 1.99 12.26
C LEU A 87 -5.96 1.25 10.95
N THR A 88 -4.79 0.62 10.86
CA THR A 88 -4.40 -0.18 9.69
C THR A 88 -5.33 -1.37 9.47
N LYS A 89 -5.75 -2.06 10.54
CA LYS A 89 -6.70 -3.18 10.43
C LYS A 89 -8.09 -2.69 10.07
N LEU A 90 -8.58 -1.64 10.71
CA LEU A 90 -9.90 -1.08 10.46
C LEU A 90 -10.04 -0.54 9.03
N ALA A 91 -8.98 0.09 8.49
CA ALA A 91 -8.92 0.58 7.12
C ALA A 91 -8.97 -0.51 6.03
N MET A 92 -9.00 -1.79 6.39
CA MET A 92 -9.32 -2.87 5.43
C MET A 92 -10.77 -2.81 4.95
N ASP A 93 -11.68 -2.26 5.76
CA ASP A 93 -13.06 -1.95 5.36
C ASP A 93 -13.11 -0.67 4.52
N GLU A 94 -13.90 -0.64 3.44
CA GLU A 94 -13.92 0.51 2.53
C GLU A 94 -14.55 1.77 3.14
N SER A 95 -15.67 1.64 3.85
CA SER A 95 -16.33 2.77 4.51
C SER A 95 -15.41 3.35 5.59
N THR A 96 -14.92 2.49 6.48
CA THR A 96 -14.05 2.91 7.58
C THR A 96 -12.76 3.54 7.04
N ARG A 97 -12.19 3.02 5.96
CA ARG A 97 -10.98 3.60 5.35
C ARG A 97 -11.18 5.04 4.92
N LYS A 98 -12.32 5.37 4.31
CA LYS A 98 -12.65 6.75 3.89
C LYS A 98 -12.85 7.65 5.10
N GLU A 99 -13.55 7.15 6.12
CA GLU A 99 -13.77 7.88 7.36
C GLU A 99 -12.44 8.22 8.07
N ILE A 100 -11.57 7.22 8.29
CA ILE A 100 -10.24 7.45 8.88
C ILE A 100 -9.44 8.48 8.07
N GLY A 101 -9.46 8.37 6.73
CA GLY A 101 -8.75 9.28 5.84
C GLY A 101 -9.31 10.71 5.81
N SER A 102 -10.54 10.92 6.28
CA SER A 102 -11.15 12.25 6.41
C SER A 102 -10.75 12.95 7.72
N ILE A 103 -10.21 12.22 8.70
CA ILE A 103 -9.76 12.78 9.98
C ILE A 103 -8.34 13.31 9.83
N GLN A 104 -8.24 14.62 9.63
CA GLN A 104 -6.97 15.30 9.32
C GLN A 104 -5.86 15.01 10.35
N VAL A 105 -6.20 15.00 11.65
CA VAL A 105 -5.22 14.72 12.72
C VAL A 105 -4.58 13.34 12.53
N ILE A 106 -5.38 12.31 12.21
CA ILE A 106 -4.86 10.95 11.98
C ILE A 106 -3.92 10.95 10.78
N VAL A 107 -4.33 11.52 9.65
CA VAL A 107 -3.51 11.59 8.43
C VAL A 107 -2.18 12.31 8.70
N GLN A 108 -2.22 13.47 9.35
CA GLN A 108 -1.02 14.25 9.66
C GLN A 108 -0.06 13.54 10.61
N LYS A 109 -0.58 12.88 11.65
CA LYS A 109 0.25 12.12 12.61
C LYS A 109 0.87 10.90 11.97
N LEU A 110 0.14 10.19 11.09
CA LEU A 110 0.70 9.09 10.30
C LEU A 110 1.79 9.56 9.33
N MET A 111 1.56 10.66 8.61
CA MET A 111 2.58 11.24 7.72
C MET A 111 3.82 11.66 8.49
N PHE A 112 3.65 12.33 9.64
CA PHE A 112 4.75 12.72 10.51
C PHE A 112 5.55 11.53 11.01
N ALA A 113 4.87 10.50 11.54
CA ALA A 113 5.51 9.29 12.03
C ALA A 113 6.23 8.52 10.92
N PHE A 114 5.73 8.55 9.69
CA PHE A 114 6.35 7.82 8.58
C PHE A 114 7.62 8.51 8.02
N ILE A 115 7.65 9.83 7.96
CA ILE A 115 8.81 10.57 7.44
C ILE A 115 9.80 10.98 8.54
N ALA A 116 9.48 10.66 9.80
CA ALA A 116 10.35 10.92 10.93
C ALA A 116 11.73 10.33 10.64
N GLN A 117 12.76 11.18 10.69
CA GLN A 117 14.11 10.70 10.51
C GLN A 117 14.47 9.91 11.75
N ASP A 118 14.69 8.60 11.60
CA ASP A 118 15.37 7.80 12.62
C ASP A 118 16.81 8.32 12.72
N GLY A 119 16.98 9.39 13.50
CA GLY A 119 18.26 9.93 13.86
C GLY A 119 18.93 8.94 14.80
N LEU A 120 19.61 7.94 14.21
CA LEU A 120 20.67 7.07 14.72
C LEU A 120 20.45 5.62 14.28
N PRO A 121 21.51 4.89 13.87
CA PRO A 121 21.43 3.50 13.41
C PRO A 121 20.87 2.47 14.41
N ASP A 122 20.63 2.85 15.67
CA ASP A 122 20.44 1.89 16.78
C ASP A 122 19.09 2.00 17.52
N ALA A 123 18.15 2.84 17.06
CA ALA A 123 16.83 2.96 17.67
C ALA A 123 15.81 2.00 17.02
N HIS A 124 15.80 0.72 17.42
CA HIS A 124 14.87 -0.29 16.90
C HIS A 124 13.37 0.11 17.01
N SER A 125 13.01 0.93 18.01
CA SER A 125 11.64 1.43 18.22
C SER A 125 11.23 2.57 17.26
N GLY A 126 12.16 3.44 16.84
CA GLY A 126 11.88 4.47 15.83
C GLY A 126 11.54 3.86 14.47
N CYS A 127 12.34 2.85 14.10
CA CYS A 127 12.16 2.04 12.89
C CYS A 127 10.77 1.36 12.82
N LEU A 128 10.33 0.72 13.92
CA LEU A 128 9.03 0.04 13.96
C LEU A 128 7.87 1.02 13.77
N MET A 129 7.94 2.20 14.39
CA MET A 129 6.87 3.18 14.28
C MET A 129 6.75 3.71 12.84
N THR A 130 7.90 4.03 12.24
CA THR A 130 7.99 4.45 10.84
C THR A 130 7.34 3.43 9.90
N ILE A 131 7.70 2.14 10.04
CA ILE A 131 7.15 1.06 9.21
C ILE A 131 5.63 0.95 9.38
N LYS A 132 5.13 0.95 10.62
CA LYS A 132 3.69 0.83 10.90
C LYS A 132 2.90 2.02 10.36
N ALA A 133 3.43 3.24 10.52
CA ALA A 133 2.80 4.45 9.99
C ALA A 133 2.71 4.41 8.46
N GLY A 134 3.78 4.00 7.78
CA GLY A 134 3.77 3.81 6.33
C GLY A 134 2.85 2.68 5.85
N GLN A 135 2.71 1.60 6.61
CA GLN A 135 1.73 0.54 6.34
C GLN A 135 0.28 1.05 6.49
N ALA A 136 0.00 1.86 7.52
CA ALA A 136 -1.29 2.50 7.69
C ALA A 136 -1.60 3.42 6.51
N LEU A 137 -0.66 4.27 6.09
CA LEU A 137 -0.80 5.14 4.92
C LEU A 137 -0.99 4.33 3.63
N SER A 138 -0.27 3.23 3.48
CA SER A 138 -0.45 2.30 2.35
C SER A 138 -1.88 1.75 2.32
N MET A 139 -2.44 1.39 3.49
CA MET A 139 -3.82 0.92 3.57
C MET A 139 -4.82 2.03 3.27
N LEU A 140 -4.63 3.23 3.83
CA LEU A 140 -5.53 4.38 3.63
C LEU A 140 -5.61 4.82 2.17
N THR A 141 -4.50 4.77 1.44
CA THR A 141 -4.40 5.16 0.03
C THR A 141 -4.90 4.08 -0.93
N LEU A 142 -4.94 2.81 -0.51
CA LEU A 142 -5.26 1.69 -1.40
C LEU A 142 -6.72 1.75 -1.89
N GLY A 143 -6.89 2.04 -3.19
CA GLY A 143 -8.21 2.10 -3.82
C GLY A 143 -9.10 3.25 -3.34
N SER A 144 -8.54 4.27 -2.68
CA SER A 144 -9.29 5.42 -2.15
C SER A 144 -8.81 6.72 -2.79
N ALA A 145 -9.54 7.22 -3.78
CA ALA A 145 -9.20 8.48 -4.46
C ALA A 145 -9.29 9.68 -3.51
N ASP A 146 -10.32 9.71 -2.65
CA ASP A 146 -10.53 10.78 -1.68
C ASP A 146 -9.36 10.87 -0.70
N ASN A 147 -8.95 9.75 -0.11
CA ASN A 147 -7.82 9.73 0.83
C ASN A 147 -6.51 10.11 0.15
N CYS A 148 -6.26 9.62 -1.06
CA CYS A 148 -5.09 10.03 -1.83
C CYS A 148 -5.12 11.55 -2.10
N SER A 149 -6.28 12.12 -2.48
CA SER A 149 -6.40 13.56 -2.66
C SER A 149 -6.18 14.35 -1.37
N VAL A 150 -6.64 13.86 -0.22
CA VAL A 150 -6.41 14.51 1.09
C VAL A 150 -4.91 14.52 1.38
N ILE A 151 -4.25 13.36 1.33
CA ILE A 151 -2.81 13.22 1.61
C ILE A 151 -1.96 14.10 0.69
N MET A 152 -2.30 14.20 -0.60
CA MET A 152 -1.54 15.05 -1.53
C MET A 152 -1.78 16.56 -1.36
N LYS A 153 -2.91 16.95 -0.77
CA LYS A 153 -3.24 18.36 -0.50
C LYS A 153 -2.78 18.82 0.88
N GLU A 154 -2.24 17.93 1.70
CA GLU A 154 -1.75 18.31 3.03
C GLU A 154 -0.68 19.41 2.91
N PRO A 155 -0.72 20.47 3.75
CA PRO A 155 0.11 21.67 3.58
C PRO A 155 1.62 21.44 3.68
N ARG A 156 2.05 20.23 4.07
CA ARG A 156 3.46 19.84 4.07
C ARG A 156 3.92 19.58 2.64
N HIS A 157 4.44 20.63 2.02
CA HIS A 157 5.18 20.52 0.78
C HIS A 157 6.33 19.51 0.93
N GLY A 158 6.42 18.56 0.00
CA GLY A 158 7.55 17.64 -0.10
C GLY A 158 7.30 16.19 0.31
N PHE A 159 6.06 15.74 0.55
CA PHE A 159 5.83 14.33 0.88
C PHE A 159 6.36 13.37 -0.20
N PHE A 160 6.18 13.69 -1.49
CA PHE A 160 6.80 12.92 -2.60
C PHE A 160 8.33 12.89 -2.52
N LYS A 161 8.94 14.02 -2.18
CA LYS A 161 10.39 14.13 -1.98
C LYS A 161 10.87 13.30 -0.79
N ASP A 162 10.10 13.25 0.30
CA ASP A 162 10.40 12.41 1.45
C ASP A 162 10.32 10.92 1.09
N LEU A 163 9.27 10.49 0.40
CA LEU A 163 9.15 9.12 -0.10
C LEU A 163 10.29 8.77 -1.07
N ALA A 164 10.65 9.71 -1.95
CA ALA A 164 11.73 9.52 -2.90
C ALA A 164 13.08 9.32 -2.19
N ARG A 165 13.38 10.18 -1.21
CA ARG A 165 14.57 10.08 -0.37
C ARG A 165 14.61 8.76 0.40
N MET A 166 13.48 8.30 0.96
CA MET A 166 13.43 7.00 1.64
C MET A 166 13.82 5.84 0.72
N ILE A 167 13.33 5.84 -0.53
CA ILE A 167 13.71 4.84 -1.54
C ILE A 167 15.20 4.93 -1.88
N LEU A 168 15.71 6.14 -2.16
CA LEU A 168 17.11 6.37 -2.57
C LEU A 168 18.12 6.07 -1.44
N ASP A 169 17.76 6.36 -0.19
CA ASP A 169 18.58 6.08 1.00
C ASP A 169 18.50 4.60 1.42
N ASN A 170 17.77 3.77 0.68
CA ASN A 170 17.49 2.38 1.02
C ASN A 170 16.80 2.16 2.37
N ARG A 171 15.92 3.08 2.78
CA ARG A 171 15.18 3.04 4.05
C ARG A 171 13.70 2.77 3.81
N TYR A 172 13.20 1.66 4.36
CA TYR A 172 11.77 1.31 4.31
C TYR A 172 11.19 1.29 2.88
N ILE A 173 12.01 0.90 1.92
CA ILE A 173 11.81 1.07 0.48
C ILE A 173 10.45 0.54 0.03
N TYR A 174 10.09 -0.68 0.40
CA TYR A 174 8.83 -1.29 -0.05
C TYR A 174 7.62 -0.58 0.54
N VAL A 175 7.72 -0.03 1.76
CA VAL A 175 6.63 0.72 2.38
C VAL A 175 6.45 2.06 1.66
N ALA A 176 7.56 2.78 1.42
CA ALA A 176 7.55 4.04 0.68
C ALA A 176 7.06 3.86 -0.76
N ALA A 177 7.55 2.82 -1.45
CA ALA A 177 7.15 2.48 -2.80
C ALA A 177 5.65 2.14 -2.90
N ASN A 178 5.10 1.44 -1.90
CA ASN A 178 3.67 1.08 -1.89
C ASN A 178 2.77 2.32 -1.67
N VAL A 179 3.14 3.22 -0.75
CA VAL A 179 2.43 4.51 -0.59
C VAL A 179 2.49 5.31 -1.89
N LEU A 180 3.69 5.46 -2.46
CA LEU A 180 3.91 6.21 -3.70
C LEU A 180 3.12 5.62 -4.87
N GLN A 181 3.11 4.29 -5.00
CA GLN A 181 2.31 3.57 -6.01
C GLN A 181 0.83 3.89 -5.87
N ASN A 182 0.28 3.84 -4.65
CA ASN A 182 -1.15 4.09 -4.43
C ASN A 182 -1.52 5.55 -4.73
N LEU A 183 -0.68 6.51 -4.33
CA LEU A 183 -0.89 7.93 -4.65
C LEU A 183 -0.90 8.17 -6.16
N CYS A 184 0.05 7.58 -6.89
CA CYS A 184 0.07 7.67 -8.36
C CYS A 184 -1.15 7.01 -9.01
N LYS A 185 -1.58 5.85 -8.49
CA LYS A 185 -2.66 5.05 -9.10
C LYS A 185 -4.06 5.59 -8.83
N TYR A 186 -4.32 6.11 -7.63
CA TYR A 186 -5.69 6.39 -7.18
C TYR A 186 -6.03 7.86 -6.97
N SER A 187 -5.05 8.76 -6.87
CA SER A 187 -5.34 10.15 -6.49
C SER A 187 -6.31 10.87 -7.41
N GLY A 188 -6.32 10.54 -8.71
CA GLY A 188 -7.15 11.23 -9.70
C GLY A 188 -6.79 12.72 -9.90
N VAL A 189 -5.78 13.22 -9.18
CA VAL A 189 -5.25 14.58 -9.32
C VAL A 189 -4.01 14.52 -10.20
N LYS A 190 -3.85 15.51 -11.08
CA LYS A 190 -2.64 15.66 -11.88
C LYS A 190 -1.46 15.96 -10.95
N LEU A 191 -0.41 15.16 -11.05
CA LEU A 191 0.84 15.41 -10.30
C LEU A 191 1.49 16.72 -10.75
N GLY A 192 2.05 17.46 -9.80
CA GLY A 192 2.83 18.66 -10.10
C GLY A 192 4.20 18.34 -10.67
N ASP A 193 4.85 19.32 -11.29
CA ASP A 193 6.18 19.14 -11.89
C ASP A 193 7.22 18.69 -10.85
N SER A 194 7.15 19.19 -9.62
CA SER A 194 8.01 18.73 -8.52
C SER A 194 7.81 17.25 -8.21
N ASP A 195 6.56 16.78 -8.18
CA ASP A 195 6.25 15.38 -7.88
C ASP A 195 6.75 14.46 -9.00
N LEU A 196 6.65 14.90 -10.26
CA LEU A 196 7.19 14.20 -11.42
C LEU A 196 8.72 14.10 -11.40
N VAL A 197 9.41 15.14 -10.93
CA VAL A 197 10.87 15.11 -10.74
C VAL A 197 11.26 14.07 -9.69
N GLU A 198 10.60 14.05 -8.54
CA GLU A 198 10.88 13.09 -7.47
C GLU A 198 10.51 11.66 -7.87
N LEU A 199 9.43 11.48 -8.65
CA LEU A 199 9.13 10.19 -9.25
C LEU A 199 10.24 9.78 -10.22
N THR A 200 10.70 10.66 -11.09
CA THR A 200 11.73 10.32 -12.07
C THR A 200 13.04 9.93 -11.40
N SER A 201 13.42 10.62 -10.31
CA SER A 201 14.68 10.39 -9.60
C SER A 201 14.80 8.98 -9.01
N VAL A 202 13.71 8.40 -8.50
CA VAL A 202 13.76 7.05 -7.89
C VAL A 202 13.64 5.90 -8.89
N LEU A 203 13.48 6.20 -10.18
CA LEU A 203 13.22 5.14 -11.17
C LEU A 203 14.38 4.16 -11.35
N PRO A 204 15.64 4.61 -11.50
CA PRO A 204 16.77 3.68 -11.63
C PRO A 204 16.88 2.71 -10.46
N GLU A 205 16.72 3.20 -9.22
CA GLU A 205 16.77 2.39 -8.01
C GLU A 205 15.65 1.34 -7.98
N VAL A 206 14.41 1.75 -8.29
CA VAL A 206 13.26 0.84 -8.33
C VAL A 206 13.45 -0.25 -9.40
N LEU A 207 13.91 0.13 -10.60
CA LEU A 207 14.15 -0.84 -11.68
C LEU A 207 15.30 -1.79 -11.35
N GLY A 208 16.37 -1.31 -10.72
CA GLY A 208 17.47 -2.15 -10.22
C GLY A 208 16.94 -3.22 -9.25
N ARG A 209 16.16 -2.81 -8.25
CA ARG A 209 15.60 -3.75 -7.26
C ARG A 209 14.62 -4.76 -7.85
N VAL A 210 13.86 -4.41 -8.89
CA VAL A 210 13.01 -5.40 -9.59
C VAL A 210 13.81 -6.60 -10.08
N MET A 211 15.11 -6.42 -10.37
CA MET A 211 15.99 -7.51 -10.80
C MET A 211 16.31 -8.49 -9.67
N ASP A 212 16.42 -8.00 -8.44
CA ASP A 212 16.89 -8.75 -7.28
C ASP A 212 15.74 -9.34 -6.45
N GLU A 213 14.57 -8.72 -6.48
CA GLU A 213 13.45 -9.08 -5.60
C GLU A 213 12.53 -10.18 -6.17
N GLU A 214 11.81 -10.81 -5.24
CA GLU A 214 10.74 -11.78 -5.52
C GLU A 214 9.50 -11.49 -4.66
N GLY A 215 8.47 -12.34 -4.75
CA GLY A 215 7.34 -12.32 -3.83
C GLY A 215 6.60 -10.97 -3.74
N LYS A 216 6.42 -10.48 -2.51
CA LYS A 216 5.61 -9.28 -2.21
C LYS A 216 6.35 -7.99 -2.56
N GLU A 217 7.65 -7.98 -2.33
CA GLU A 217 8.57 -6.89 -2.66
C GLU A 217 8.57 -6.64 -4.16
N LEU A 218 8.67 -7.70 -4.96
CA LEU A 218 8.55 -7.61 -6.42
C LEU A 218 7.17 -7.11 -6.86
N GLU A 219 6.07 -7.54 -6.22
CA GLU A 219 4.72 -7.06 -6.53
C GLU A 219 4.61 -5.53 -6.37
N ILE A 220 5.16 -5.00 -5.27
CA ILE A 220 5.14 -3.57 -4.97
C ILE A 220 5.99 -2.81 -5.99
N LEU A 221 7.23 -3.25 -6.23
CA LEU A 221 8.16 -2.54 -7.11
C LEU A 221 7.68 -2.55 -8.57
N VAL A 222 7.18 -3.67 -9.08
CA VAL A 222 6.57 -3.74 -10.42
C VAL A 222 5.29 -2.89 -10.48
N GLY A 223 4.51 -2.88 -9.41
CA GLY A 223 3.33 -2.03 -9.28
C GLY A 223 3.66 -0.54 -9.42
N LEU A 224 4.70 -0.07 -8.72
CA LEU A 224 5.20 1.30 -8.84
C LEU A 224 5.76 1.58 -10.24
N SER A 225 6.57 0.68 -10.81
CA SER A 225 7.08 0.80 -12.18
C SER A 225 5.96 0.95 -13.21
N SER A 226 4.86 0.23 -13.04
CA SER A 226 3.67 0.35 -13.92
C SER A 226 3.06 1.75 -13.86
N GLN A 227 2.92 2.32 -12.66
CA GLN A 227 2.38 3.67 -12.52
C GLN A 227 3.32 4.72 -13.12
N LYS A 228 4.63 4.54 -12.96
CA LYS A 228 5.63 5.45 -13.53
C LYS A 228 5.67 5.38 -15.06
N CYS A 229 5.56 4.18 -15.63
CA CYS A 229 5.41 3.98 -17.07
C CYS A 229 4.15 4.70 -17.59
N SER A 230 3.05 4.69 -16.85
CA SER A 230 1.82 5.41 -17.22
C SER A 230 1.90 6.94 -17.06
N VAL A 231 2.58 7.44 -16.03
CA VAL A 231 2.57 8.88 -15.67
C VAL A 231 3.72 9.66 -16.29
N SER A 232 4.89 9.05 -16.46
CA SER A 232 6.06 9.65 -17.11
C SER A 232 6.74 8.63 -18.05
N PRO A 233 6.11 8.34 -19.21
CA PRO A 233 6.57 7.29 -20.10
C PRO A 233 7.98 7.55 -20.67
N GLU A 234 8.29 8.79 -21.02
CA GLU A 234 9.61 9.18 -21.57
C GLU A 234 10.75 8.94 -20.58
N SER A 235 10.51 9.29 -19.31
CA SER A 235 11.47 9.04 -18.24
C SER A 235 11.60 7.55 -17.97
N PHE A 236 10.52 6.79 -18.13
CA PHE A 236 10.52 5.34 -18.03
C PHE A 236 11.40 4.68 -19.08
N THR A 237 11.20 5.02 -20.35
CA THR A 237 12.02 4.53 -21.47
C THR A 237 13.49 4.91 -21.28
N LYS A 238 13.77 6.17 -20.93
CA LYS A 238 15.14 6.63 -20.73
C LYS A 238 15.86 5.85 -19.63
N ALA A 239 15.19 5.56 -18.50
CA ALA A 239 15.81 4.79 -17.42
C ALA A 239 16.09 3.33 -17.82
N LEU A 240 15.19 2.70 -18.59
CA LEU A 240 15.42 1.36 -19.13
C LEU A 240 16.62 1.32 -20.09
N GLU A 241 16.74 2.34 -20.95
CA GLU A 241 17.83 2.45 -21.93
C GLU A 241 19.18 2.74 -21.26
N GLN A 242 19.19 3.65 -20.28
CA GLN A 242 20.40 4.01 -19.52
C GLN A 242 20.97 2.85 -18.70
N GLY A 243 20.12 1.93 -18.24
CA GLY A 243 20.54 0.73 -17.53
C GLY A 243 21.21 -0.33 -18.40
N GLN A 244 21.26 -0.15 -19.73
CA GLN A 244 21.76 -1.12 -20.73
C GLN A 244 21.21 -2.55 -20.59
N ASN A 245 20.06 -2.70 -19.93
CA ASN A 245 19.51 -3.99 -19.50
C ASN A 245 18.03 -4.13 -19.82
N GLU A 246 17.48 -3.33 -20.76
CA GLU A 246 16.07 -3.43 -21.18
C GLU A 246 15.68 -4.87 -21.52
N VAL A 247 16.54 -5.59 -22.25
CA VAL A 247 16.37 -7.01 -22.57
C VAL A 247 16.28 -7.86 -21.31
N ILE A 248 17.25 -7.72 -20.40
CA ILE A 248 17.34 -8.51 -19.17
C ILE A 248 16.15 -8.21 -18.24
N PHE A 249 15.74 -6.94 -18.16
CA PHE A 249 14.59 -6.50 -17.37
C PHE A 249 13.29 -7.14 -17.90
N VAL A 250 13.08 -7.10 -19.22
CA VAL A 250 11.92 -7.74 -19.84
C VAL A 250 11.94 -9.25 -19.62
N GLU A 251 13.08 -9.91 -19.81
CA GLU A 251 13.23 -11.34 -19.55
C GLU A 251 12.93 -11.69 -18.10
N LYS A 252 13.43 -10.91 -17.13
CA LYS A 252 13.10 -11.06 -15.70
C LYS A 252 11.59 -10.99 -15.49
N LEU A 253 10.89 -10.03 -16.09
CA LEU A 253 9.44 -9.91 -15.93
C LEU A 253 8.68 -11.10 -16.52
N ILE A 254 9.04 -11.57 -17.72
CA ILE A 254 8.41 -12.72 -18.38
C ILE A 254 8.67 -14.00 -17.57
N ASN A 255 9.91 -14.23 -17.16
CA ASN A 255 10.30 -15.36 -16.30
C ASN A 255 9.52 -15.33 -14.99
N ALA A 256 9.35 -14.14 -14.42
CA ALA A 256 8.59 -13.97 -13.20
C ALA A 256 7.08 -14.18 -13.42
N VAL A 257 6.50 -13.97 -14.61
CA VAL A 257 5.12 -14.40 -14.91
C VAL A 257 5.04 -15.92 -14.99
N ASN A 258 6.02 -16.58 -15.61
CA ASN A 258 6.07 -18.03 -15.71
C ASN A 258 6.22 -18.72 -14.35
N ALA A 259 7.09 -18.20 -13.49
CA ALA A 259 7.25 -18.65 -12.11
C ALA A 259 5.95 -18.48 -11.30
N ASN A 260 5.15 -17.47 -11.63
CA ASN A 260 3.85 -17.19 -11.01
C ASN A 260 2.69 -17.69 -11.87
N SER A 261 2.85 -18.80 -12.59
CA SER A 261 1.77 -19.39 -13.42
C SER A 261 0.56 -19.86 -12.60
N LYS A 262 0.75 -20.15 -11.31
CA LYS A 262 -0.32 -20.41 -10.34
C LYS A 262 -0.48 -19.24 -9.37
N PRO A 263 -1.72 -18.87 -8.98
CA PRO A 263 -1.96 -17.73 -8.10
C PRO A 263 -1.39 -17.97 -6.71
N ASN A 264 -0.90 -16.90 -6.07
CA ASN A 264 -0.37 -16.93 -4.71
C ASN A 264 -1.19 -15.97 -3.82
N ALA A 265 -1.70 -16.47 -2.69
CA ALA A 265 -2.51 -15.67 -1.77
C ALA A 265 -1.72 -14.64 -0.94
N GLN A 266 -0.40 -14.81 -0.77
CA GLN A 266 0.46 -13.86 -0.05
C GLN A 266 0.70 -12.57 -0.85
N PHE A 267 0.71 -12.66 -2.18
CA PHE A 267 0.91 -11.55 -3.10
C PHE A 267 -0.04 -11.71 -4.32
N PRO A 268 -1.36 -11.59 -4.10
CA PRO A 268 -2.38 -11.94 -5.08
C PRO A 268 -2.36 -11.06 -6.34
N GLY A 269 -1.74 -9.88 -6.28
CA GLY A 269 -1.62 -8.96 -7.41
C GLY A 269 -0.36 -9.16 -8.25
N ILE A 270 0.57 -10.07 -7.92
CA ILE A 270 1.86 -10.19 -8.64
C ILE A 270 1.71 -10.38 -10.15
N ARG A 271 0.75 -11.20 -10.58
CA ARG A 271 0.47 -11.39 -12.02
C ARG A 271 -0.16 -10.15 -12.63
N ARG A 272 -1.10 -9.54 -11.90
CA ARG A 272 -1.78 -8.32 -12.33
C ARG A 272 -0.79 -7.21 -12.60
N VAL A 273 0.08 -6.87 -11.65
CA VAL A 273 1.02 -5.75 -11.82
C VAL A 273 1.98 -5.97 -12.97
N LYS A 274 2.42 -7.22 -13.22
CA LYS A 274 3.25 -7.56 -14.38
C LYS A 274 2.49 -7.38 -15.70
N ILE A 275 1.26 -7.85 -15.76
CA ILE A 275 0.42 -7.71 -16.97
C ILE A 275 0.08 -6.23 -17.21
N GLU A 276 -0.22 -5.47 -16.17
CA GLU A 276 -0.41 -4.01 -16.26
C GLU A 276 0.86 -3.33 -16.82
N LEU A 277 2.05 -3.67 -16.32
CA LEU A 277 3.31 -3.15 -16.85
C LEU A 277 3.51 -3.47 -18.33
N PHE A 278 3.27 -4.72 -18.76
CA PHE A 278 3.39 -5.09 -20.18
C PHE A 278 2.42 -4.33 -21.07
N ILE A 279 1.18 -4.12 -20.62
CA ILE A 279 0.19 -3.31 -21.34
C ILE A 279 0.71 -1.89 -21.51
N TYR A 280 1.17 -1.24 -20.42
CA TYR A 280 1.69 0.12 -20.51
C TYR A 280 2.91 0.24 -21.42
N MET A 281 3.84 -0.73 -21.37
CA MET A 281 4.99 -0.75 -22.28
C MET A 281 4.56 -0.87 -23.75
N MET A 282 3.64 -1.78 -24.07
CA MET A 282 3.11 -1.92 -25.44
C MET A 282 2.35 -0.67 -25.91
N GLU A 283 1.55 -0.05 -25.05
CA GLU A 283 0.82 1.18 -25.37
C GLU A 283 1.74 2.38 -25.55
N LEU A 284 2.89 2.39 -24.88
CA LEU A 284 3.93 3.41 -25.04
C LEU A 284 4.67 3.28 -26.38
N ASN A 285 5.04 2.06 -26.77
CA ASN A 285 5.80 1.84 -28.00
C ASN A 285 5.48 0.46 -28.60
N SER A 286 4.99 0.44 -29.84
CA SER A 286 4.64 -0.79 -30.56
C SER A 286 5.81 -1.74 -30.76
N ARG A 287 7.07 -1.28 -30.61
CA ARG A 287 8.26 -2.16 -30.60
C ARG A 287 8.12 -3.29 -29.58
N TYR A 288 7.48 -3.00 -28.45
CA TYR A 288 7.29 -3.98 -27.38
C TYR A 288 6.25 -5.06 -27.73
N GLU A 289 5.30 -4.79 -28.62
CA GLU A 289 4.33 -5.79 -29.07
C GLU A 289 5.04 -6.97 -29.74
N THR A 290 5.88 -6.67 -30.74
CA THR A 290 6.67 -7.68 -31.45
C THR A 290 7.73 -8.30 -30.55
N TYR A 291 8.40 -7.47 -29.73
CA TYR A 291 9.42 -7.95 -28.81
C TYR A 291 8.84 -8.99 -27.82
N PHE A 292 7.77 -8.65 -27.10
CA PHE A 292 7.18 -9.55 -26.12
C PHE A 292 6.62 -10.82 -26.74
N ARG A 293 6.05 -10.72 -27.95
CA ARG A 293 5.61 -11.89 -28.72
C ARG A 293 6.78 -12.84 -29.00
N ASN A 294 7.90 -12.31 -29.48
CA ASN A 294 9.08 -13.12 -29.82
C ASN A 294 9.76 -13.74 -28.58
N HIS A 295 9.56 -13.16 -27.40
CA HIS A 295 10.13 -13.65 -26.13
C HIS A 295 9.13 -14.46 -25.28
N GLY A 296 8.03 -14.93 -25.90
CA GLY A 296 7.15 -15.92 -25.28
C GLY A 296 6.12 -15.38 -24.27
N LEU A 297 5.86 -14.06 -24.28
CA LEU A 297 4.83 -13.48 -23.40
C LEU A 297 3.44 -14.01 -23.75
N PHE A 298 3.13 -14.23 -25.03
CA PHE A 298 1.81 -14.70 -25.47
C PHE A 298 1.47 -16.09 -24.87
N GLU A 299 2.45 -16.99 -24.84
CA GLU A 299 2.35 -18.31 -24.23
C GLU A 299 2.22 -18.21 -22.71
N ALA A 300 2.99 -17.30 -22.09
CA ALA A 300 2.90 -17.03 -20.66
C ALA A 300 1.50 -16.54 -20.26
N LEU A 301 0.94 -15.59 -21.00
CA LEU A 301 -0.43 -15.09 -20.80
C LEU A 301 -1.48 -16.18 -21.01
N THR A 302 -1.28 -17.07 -22.00
CA THR A 302 -2.17 -18.21 -22.22
C THR A 302 -2.14 -19.22 -21.07
N ARG A 303 -1.01 -19.38 -20.36
CA ARG A 303 -0.96 -20.15 -19.12
C ARG A 303 -1.75 -19.49 -17.99
N VAL A 304 -1.64 -18.17 -17.84
CA VAL A 304 -2.41 -17.39 -16.85
C VAL A 304 -3.91 -17.47 -17.12
N GLU A 305 -4.33 -17.38 -18.37
CA GLU A 305 -5.72 -17.53 -18.80
C GLU A 305 -6.31 -18.89 -18.42
N LYS A 306 -5.49 -19.95 -18.45
CA LYS A 306 -5.88 -21.32 -18.10
C LYS A 306 -5.84 -21.61 -16.59
N SER A 307 -5.38 -20.68 -15.75
CA SER A 307 -5.28 -20.85 -14.29
C SER A 307 -6.05 -19.79 -13.48
N PRO A 308 -7.33 -19.50 -13.81
CA PRO A 308 -8.10 -18.47 -13.12
C PRO A 308 -8.27 -18.81 -11.64
N SER A 309 -8.19 -17.80 -10.78
CA SER A 309 -8.48 -17.95 -9.36
C SER A 309 -9.28 -16.79 -8.80
N ARG A 310 -10.17 -17.10 -7.85
CA ARG A 310 -10.85 -16.09 -7.04
C ARG A 310 -9.86 -15.27 -6.20
N THR A 311 -8.68 -15.81 -5.91
CA THR A 311 -7.62 -15.09 -5.19
C THR A 311 -7.28 -13.75 -5.82
N GLU A 312 -7.25 -13.68 -7.15
CA GLU A 312 -6.82 -12.50 -7.91
C GLU A 312 -7.93 -11.46 -8.11
N LYS A 313 -9.12 -11.74 -7.57
CA LYS A 313 -10.16 -10.73 -7.40
C LYS A 313 -9.81 -9.78 -6.26
N TYR A 314 -9.04 -10.23 -5.27
CA TYR A 314 -8.76 -9.49 -4.05
C TYR A 314 -7.35 -8.91 -4.06
N ARG A 315 -7.16 -7.77 -3.38
CA ARG A 315 -5.85 -7.10 -3.27
C ARG A 315 -5.00 -7.68 -2.14
N LEU A 316 -5.64 -8.21 -1.11
CA LEU A 316 -4.98 -8.81 0.05
C LEU A 316 -5.91 -9.81 0.75
N PHE A 317 -5.32 -10.58 1.64
CA PHE A 317 -6.00 -11.58 2.45
C PHE A 317 -5.74 -11.35 3.93
N LEU A 318 -6.75 -11.63 4.75
CA LEU A 318 -6.57 -11.79 6.19
C LEU A 318 -7.26 -13.09 6.63
N GLY A 319 -6.46 -14.08 7.01
CA GLY A 319 -6.95 -15.46 7.13
C GLY A 319 -7.35 -16.00 5.75
N ASN A 320 -8.56 -16.57 5.65
CA ASN A 320 -9.12 -17.10 4.41
C ASN A 320 -10.04 -16.12 3.67
N ALA A 321 -10.27 -14.91 4.20
CA ALA A 321 -11.08 -13.88 3.56
C ALA A 321 -10.22 -13.02 2.63
N GLY A 322 -10.69 -12.87 1.39
CA GLY A 322 -10.18 -11.88 0.45
C GLY A 322 -10.78 -10.51 0.74
N LEU A 323 -9.96 -9.47 0.65
CA LEU A 323 -10.35 -8.10 0.97
C LEU A 323 -10.04 -7.19 -0.22
N MET A 324 -10.85 -6.14 -0.34
CA MET A 324 -10.69 -5.06 -1.31
C MET A 324 -10.65 -5.57 -2.76
N GLU A 325 -11.81 -5.84 -3.34
CA GLU A 325 -11.90 -6.37 -4.69
C GLU A 325 -11.36 -5.40 -5.76
N HIS A 326 -10.73 -5.96 -6.78
CA HIS A 326 -10.34 -5.24 -7.98
C HIS A 326 -11.57 -4.97 -8.85
N ARG A 327 -11.71 -3.72 -9.32
CA ARG A 327 -12.77 -3.33 -10.25
C ARG A 327 -12.62 -3.99 -11.63
N VAL A 328 -11.39 -4.16 -12.11
CA VAL A 328 -11.08 -4.78 -13.41
C VAL A 328 -10.62 -6.22 -13.19
N HIS A 329 -11.24 -7.19 -13.86
CA HIS A 329 -10.83 -8.59 -13.77
C HIS A 329 -9.47 -8.84 -14.45
N LEU A 330 -8.70 -9.79 -13.93
CA LEU A 330 -7.42 -10.16 -14.52
C LEU A 330 -7.57 -10.70 -15.95
N SER A 331 -8.64 -11.46 -16.22
CA SER A 331 -8.94 -11.96 -17.56
C SER A 331 -9.06 -10.84 -18.60
N SER A 332 -9.64 -9.70 -18.22
CA SER A 332 -9.73 -8.52 -19.10
C SER A 332 -8.36 -7.93 -19.42
N LEU A 333 -7.45 -7.90 -18.44
CA LEU A 333 -6.06 -7.46 -18.66
C LEU A 333 -5.30 -8.44 -19.57
N VAL A 334 -5.45 -9.75 -19.33
CA VAL A 334 -4.85 -10.79 -20.19
C VAL A 334 -5.33 -10.68 -21.62
N ALA A 335 -6.64 -10.51 -21.83
CA ALA A 335 -7.23 -10.33 -23.15
C ALA A 335 -6.69 -9.06 -23.84
N ARG A 336 -6.60 -7.94 -23.12
CA ARG A 336 -6.03 -6.69 -23.63
C ARG A 336 -4.57 -6.86 -24.06
N ALA A 337 -3.74 -7.48 -23.22
CA ALA A 337 -2.33 -7.70 -23.52
C ALA A 337 -2.14 -8.61 -24.75
N LYS A 338 -2.93 -9.68 -24.89
CA LYS A 338 -2.91 -10.56 -26.07
C LYS A 338 -3.37 -9.83 -27.33
N LEU A 339 -4.38 -8.96 -27.21
CA LEU A 339 -4.88 -8.16 -28.33
C LEU A 339 -3.82 -7.18 -28.84
N LEU A 340 -3.11 -6.47 -27.95
CA LEU A 340 -2.01 -5.57 -28.33
C LEU A 340 -0.95 -6.31 -29.14
N MET A 341 -0.55 -7.50 -28.70
CA MET A 341 0.42 -8.29 -29.46
C MET A 341 -0.11 -8.76 -30.81
N ALA A 342 -1.43 -9.00 -30.98
CA ALA A 342 -2.02 -9.63 -32.16
C ALA A 342 -2.05 -8.74 -33.42
N VAL A 343 -1.96 -7.42 -33.29
CA VAL A 343 -2.33 -6.46 -34.35
C VAL A 343 -1.31 -6.36 -35.51
N HIS A 344 -0.12 -6.94 -35.41
CA HIS A 344 0.94 -6.75 -36.42
C HIS A 344 1.36 -8.03 -37.17
N SER A 345 0.40 -8.86 -37.56
CA SER A 345 0.61 -9.96 -38.51
C SER A 345 0.18 -9.54 -39.92
N THR A 346 0.86 -8.55 -40.51
CA THR A 346 0.81 -8.24 -41.94
C THR A 346 2.18 -7.83 -42.43
#